data_AF-A0A0R2Q1W2-F1
#
_entry.id   AF-A0A0R2Q1W2-F1
#
_cell.length_a   1.000
_cell.length_b   1.000
_cell.length_c   1.000
_cell.angle_alpha   90.00
_cell.angle_beta   90.00
_cell.angle_gamma   90.00
#
_symmetry.space_group_name_H-M   'P 1'
#
loop_
_entity.id
_entity.type
_entity.pdbx_description
1 polymer ?
#
loop_
_entity_poly.entity_id
_entity_poly.type
_entity_poly.pdbx_seq_one_letter_code
_entity_poly.pdbx_strand_id
1 'polypeptide(L)'
;MTTMTFAKLLAALLMRPWLWVTAIRQAYRLAPSRWWTRAPYLPLPTPAYVQFRTSTQYGGQRREPEVYDIIDYLEWARDWHSTTRLSRRGRRG
;
A
#
# COMPACT_ATOMS: atom_id res chain seq x y z
N MET A 1 -13.28 5.13 2.50
CA MET A 1 -12.25 6.03 3.03
C MET A 1 -12.77 7.43 2.94
N THR A 2 -12.90 8.12 4.07
CA THR A 2 -13.24 9.55 4.06
C THR A 2 -12.10 10.39 3.49
N THR A 3 -12.42 11.56 2.93
CA THR A 3 -11.44 12.51 2.38
C THR A 3 -10.37 12.92 3.40
N MET A 4 -10.75 13.03 4.69
CA MET A 4 -9.82 13.32 5.78
C MET A 4 -8.83 12.19 6.04
N THR A 5 -9.26 10.92 6.00
CA THR A 5 -8.34 9.77 6.16
C THR A 5 -7.32 9.73 5.03
N PHE A 6 -7.75 10.04 3.80
CA PHE A 6 -6.88 10.10 2.64
C PHE A 6 -5.85 11.23 2.75
N ALA A 7 -6.27 12.43 3.18
CA ALA A 7 -5.37 13.56 3.41
C ALA A 7 -4.32 13.24 4.50
N LYS A 8 -4.73 12.59 5.59
CA LYS A 8 -3.80 12.15 6.66
C LYS A 8 -2.80 11.12 6.15
N LEU A 9 -3.24 10.16 5.33
CA LEU A 9 -2.35 9.19 4.70
C LEU A 9 -1.35 9.86 3.76
N LEU A 10 -1.80 10.79 2.93
CA LEU A 10 -0.93 11.56 2.04
C LEU A 10 0.11 12.36 2.85
N ALA A 11 -0.30 13.06 3.90
CA ALA A 11 0.61 13.79 4.79
C ALA A 11 1.64 12.86 5.45
N ALA A 12 1.20 11.70 5.97
CA ALA A 12 2.08 10.72 6.58
C ALA A 12 3.11 10.15 5.58
N LEU A 13 2.69 9.90 4.33
CA LEU A 13 3.60 9.48 3.25
C LEU A 13 4.58 10.59 2.88
N LEU A 14 4.13 11.84 2.76
CA LEU A 14 4.98 12.99 2.44
C LEU A 14 6.10 13.18 3.46
N MET A 15 5.84 12.93 4.74
CA MET A 15 6.84 13.00 5.83
C MET A 15 7.81 11.82 5.85
N ARG A 16 7.58 10.76 5.06
CA ARG A 16 8.38 9.53 5.03
C ARG A 16 8.89 9.22 3.61
N PRO A 17 9.86 9.99 3.08
CA PRO A 17 10.35 9.83 1.71
C PRO A 17 10.90 8.44 1.40
N TRP A 18 11.43 7.73 2.40
CA TRP A 18 11.94 6.36 2.24
C TRP A 18 10.84 5.32 1.95
N LEU A 19 9.57 5.64 2.19
CA LEU A 19 8.44 4.77 1.89
C LEU A 19 7.87 4.99 0.49
N TRP A 20 8.21 6.08 -0.21
CA TRP A 20 7.56 6.44 -1.48
C TRP A 20 7.69 5.35 -2.54
N VAL A 21 8.89 4.83 -2.73
CA VAL A 21 9.14 3.76 -3.72
C VAL A 21 8.36 2.49 -3.35
N THR A 22 8.29 2.16 -2.06
CA THR A 22 7.54 0.99 -1.59
C THR A 22 6.04 1.22 -1.78
N ALA A 23 5.52 2.38 -1.40
CA ALA A 23 4.13 2.76 -1.57
C ALA A 23 3.70 2.71 -3.04
N ILE A 24 4.46 3.32 -3.95
CA ILE A 24 4.19 3.28 -5.40
C ILE A 24 4.22 1.84 -5.91
N ARG A 25 5.20 1.03 -5.51
CA ARG A 25 5.29 -0.38 -5.94
C ARG A 25 4.10 -1.20 -5.45
N GLN A 26 3.68 -1.03 -4.20
CA GLN A 26 2.50 -1.72 -3.68
C GLN A 26 1.25 -1.23 -4.39
N ALA A 27 1.07 0.09 -4.55
CA ALA A 27 -0.05 0.67 -5.28
C ALA A 27 -0.16 0.10 -6.70
N TYR A 28 0.96 0.04 -7.43
CA TYR A 28 0.98 -0.53 -8.78
C TYR A 28 0.63 -2.02 -8.83
N ARG A 29 1.06 -2.82 -7.85
CA ARG A 29 0.70 -4.24 -7.75
C ARG A 29 -0.78 -4.48 -7.49
N LEU A 30 -1.42 -3.53 -6.81
CA LEU A 30 -2.82 -3.61 -6.40
C LEU A 30 -3.74 -2.90 -7.41
N ALA A 31 -3.18 -2.08 -8.28
CA ALA A 31 -3.92 -1.36 -9.30
C ALA A 31 -4.42 -2.33 -10.39
N PRO A 32 -5.65 -2.12 -10.88
CA PRO A 32 -6.18 -2.88 -12.00
C PRO A 32 -5.38 -2.61 -13.28
N SER A 33 -5.38 -3.57 -14.22
CA SER A 33 -4.84 -3.35 -15.57
C SER A 33 -5.50 -2.13 -16.21
N ARG A 34 -4.73 -1.27 -16.89
CA ARG A 34 -5.21 -0.04 -17.54
C ARG A 34 -5.76 1.04 -16.60
N TRP A 35 -5.30 1.11 -15.36
CA TRP A 35 -5.65 2.20 -14.43
C TRP A 35 -5.44 3.62 -15.03
N TRP A 36 -4.51 3.77 -15.97
CA TRP A 36 -4.23 5.04 -16.68
C TRP A 36 -5.29 5.44 -17.72
N THR A 37 -6.31 4.61 -17.96
CA THR A 37 -7.35 4.92 -18.97
C THR A 37 -8.52 5.71 -18.42
N ARG A 38 -8.63 5.85 -17.08
CA ARG A 38 -9.71 6.58 -16.43
C ARG A 38 -9.16 7.44 -15.30
N ALA A 39 -9.71 8.64 -15.15
CA ALA A 39 -9.45 9.48 -13.99
C ALA A 39 -9.73 8.68 -12.69
N PRO A 40 -8.89 8.80 -11.64
CA PRO A 40 -7.90 9.86 -11.43
C PRO A 40 -6.50 9.63 -12.04
N TYR A 41 -6.31 8.65 -12.93
CA TYR A 41 -5.00 8.33 -13.53
C TYR A 41 -3.89 8.02 -12.51
N LEU A 42 -4.27 7.58 -11.32
CA LEU A 42 -3.35 7.08 -10.31
C LEU A 42 -3.52 5.54 -10.20
N PRO A 43 -2.46 4.81 -9.86
CA PRO A 43 -2.51 3.37 -9.60
C PRO A 43 -3.19 3.10 -8.25
N LEU A 44 -4.47 3.44 -8.14
CA LEU A 44 -5.26 3.20 -6.93
C LEU A 44 -5.91 1.81 -6.99
N PRO A 45 -5.93 1.06 -5.88
CA PRO A 45 -6.69 -0.17 -5.80
C PRO A 45 -8.18 0.09 -6.00
N THR A 46 -8.89 -0.86 -6.60
CA THR A 46 -10.33 -0.74 -6.81
C THR A 46 -11.08 -0.74 -5.48
N PRO A 47 -12.24 -0.06 -5.37
CA PRO A 47 -13.06 -0.12 -4.16
C PRO A 47 -13.46 -1.55 -3.76
N ALA A 48 -13.71 -2.41 -4.75
CA ALA A 48 -14.00 -3.83 -4.53
C ALA A 48 -12.82 -4.57 -3.91
N TYR A 49 -11.58 -4.30 -4.35
CA TYR A 49 -10.38 -4.87 -3.75
C TYR A 49 -10.21 -4.41 -2.29
N VAL A 50 -10.39 -3.11 -2.02
CA VAL A 50 -10.30 -2.57 -0.66
C VAL A 50 -11.35 -3.21 0.25
N GLN A 51 -12.59 -3.32 -0.23
CA GLN A 51 -13.68 -3.95 0.53
C GLN A 51 -13.37 -5.42 0.84
N PHE A 52 -12.96 -6.19 -0.16
CA PHE A 52 -12.56 -7.59 0.02
C PHE A 52 -11.45 -7.73 1.07
N ARG A 53 -10.37 -6.93 0.94
CA ARG A 53 -9.24 -6.98 1.88
C ARG A 53 -9.64 -6.62 3.30
N THR A 54 -10.41 -5.55 3.47
CA THR A 54 -10.92 -5.14 4.79
C THR A 54 -11.78 -6.24 5.40
N SER A 55 -12.67 -6.86 4.62
CA SER A 55 -13.52 -7.96 5.11
C SER A 55 -12.70 -9.16 5.58
N THR A 56 -11.64 -9.54 4.85
CA THR A 56 -10.74 -10.64 5.26
C THR A 56 -9.92 -10.30 6.50
N GLN A 57 -9.42 -9.05 6.60
CA GLN A 57 -8.54 -8.63 7.70
C GLN A 57 -9.30 -8.39 9.02
N TYR A 58 -10.50 -7.82 8.97
CA TYR A 58 -11.26 -7.41 10.16
C TYR A 58 -12.51 -8.26 10.43
N GLY A 59 -12.66 -9.42 9.77
CA GLY A 59 -13.70 -10.40 10.11
C GLY A 59 -15.14 -9.94 9.86
N GLY A 60 -15.36 -9.11 8.83
CA GLY A 60 -16.71 -8.71 8.41
C GLY A 60 -17.27 -7.43 9.05
N GLN A 61 -16.61 -6.85 10.06
CA GLN A 61 -16.93 -5.48 10.45
C GLN A 61 -16.42 -4.50 9.39
N ARG A 62 -17.28 -3.61 8.91
CA ARG A 62 -16.93 -2.56 7.95
C ARG A 62 -16.10 -1.49 8.66
N ARG A 63 -14.84 -1.80 8.96
CA ARG A 63 -13.89 -0.90 9.59
C ARG A 63 -13.06 -0.23 8.49
N GLU A 64 -13.01 1.10 8.48
CA GLU A 64 -12.07 1.76 7.57
C GLU A 64 -10.64 1.47 8.03
N PRO A 65 -9.70 1.16 7.10
CA PRO A 65 -8.30 1.00 7.45
C PRO A 65 -7.79 2.28 8.12
N GLU A 66 -7.10 2.14 9.25
CA GLU A 66 -6.48 3.28 9.90
C GLU A 66 -5.18 3.67 9.19
N VAL A 67 -4.81 4.95 9.29
CA VAL A 67 -3.60 5.45 8.61
C VAL A 67 -2.35 4.75 9.14
N TYR A 68 -2.29 4.45 10.44
CA TYR A 68 -1.16 3.75 11.04
C TYR A 68 -1.00 2.33 10.48
N ASP A 69 -2.10 1.58 10.31
CA ASP A 69 -2.08 0.22 9.76
C ASP A 69 -1.41 0.20 8.37
N ILE A 70 -1.69 1.23 7.56
CA ILE A 70 -1.13 1.36 6.21
C ILE A 70 0.37 1.67 6.26
N ILE A 71 0.79 2.56 7.16
CA ILE A 71 2.21 2.91 7.31
C ILE A 71 3.00 1.71 7.84
N ASP A 72 2.50 1.02 8.88
CA ASP A 72 3.13 -0.17 9.45
C ASP A 72 3.27 -1.27 8.40
N TYR A 73 2.23 -1.49 7.58
CA TYR A 73 2.30 -2.43 6.46
C TYR A 73 3.37 -2.04 5.43
N LEU A 74 3.53 -0.74 5.11
CA LEU A 74 4.53 -0.27 4.16
C LEU A 74 5.96 -0.39 4.71
N GLU A 75 6.16 -0.15 5.99
CA GLU A 75 7.44 -0.34 6.68
C GLU A 75 7.82 -1.82 6.67
N TRP A 76 6.89 -2.69 7.08
CA TRP A 76 7.09 -4.14 7.01
C TRP A 76 7.40 -4.61 5.57
N ALA A 77 6.64 -4.15 4.58
CA ALA A 77 6.84 -4.54 3.19
C ALA A 77 8.21 -4.09 2.64
N ARG A 78 8.71 -2.94 3.09
CA ARG A 78 10.06 -2.45 2.75
C ARG A 78 11.13 -3.35 3.35
N ASP A 79 11.02 -3.67 4.63
CA ASP A 79 12.00 -4.47 5.37
C ASP A 79 12.03 -5.93 4.92
N TRP A 80 10.88 -6.49 4.58
CA TRP A 80 10.81 -7.81 3.95
C TRP A 80 11.55 -7.83 2.60
N HIS A 81 11.37 -6.78 1.80
CA HIS A 81 12.04 -6.65 0.51
C HIS A 81 13.55 -6.36 0.62
N SER A 82 14.01 -5.66 1.66
CA SER A 82 15.44 -5.48 1.91
C SER A 82 16.08 -6.80 2.33
N THR A 83 15.45 -7.51 3.27
CA THR A 83 15.90 -8.82 3.76
C THR A 83 15.98 -9.83 2.62
N THR A 84 14.93 -9.94 1.80
CA THR A 84 14.90 -10.89 0.67
C THR A 84 16.02 -10.61 -0.35
N ARG A 85 16.38 -9.33 -0.59
CA ARG A 85 17.49 -8.98 -1.48
C ARG A 85 18.83 -9.39 -0.90
N LEU A 86 19.04 -9.17 0.40
CA LEU A 86 20.27 -9.57 1.09
C LEU A 86 20.45 -11.09 1.04
N SER A 87 19.39 -11.86 1.34
CA SER A 87 19.43 -13.33 1.27
C SER A 87 19.70 -13.85 -0.15
N ARG A 88 19.19 -13.18 -1.19
CA ARG A 88 19.48 -13.55 -2.59
C ARG A 88 20.91 -13.25 -3.02
N ARG A 89 21.53 -12.20 -2.48
CA ARG A 89 22.91 -11.80 -2.81
C ARG A 89 23.93 -12.74 -2.15
N GLY A 90 23.70 -13.15 -0.91
CA GLY A 90 24.58 -14.09 -0.19
C GLY A 90 24.57 -15.53 -0.73
N ARG A 91 23.60 -15.89 -1.59
CA ARG A 91 23.50 -17.24 -2.20
C ARG A 91 24.17 -17.36 -3.57
N ARG A 92 24.80 -16.28 -4.06
CA ARG A 92 25.43 -16.20 -5.39
C ARG A 92 26.95 -15.94 -5.34
N GLY A 93 27.56 -15.96 -4.15
CA GLY A 93 29.01 -15.96 -3.95
C GLY A 93 29.41 -17.26 -3.29
#